data_AF-A0A7V3VDH5-F1
#
_entry.id   AF-A0A7V3VDH5-F1
#
_cell.length_a   1.000
_cell.length_b   1.000
_cell.length_c   1.000
_cell.angle_alpha   90.00
_cell.angle_beta   90.00
_cell.angle_gamma   90.00
#
_symmetry.space_group_name_H-M   'P 1'
#
loop_
_entity.id
_entity.type
_entity.pdbx_description
1 polymer ?
#
loop_
_entity_poly.entity_id
_entity_poly.type
_entity_poly.pdbx_seq_one_letter_code
_entity_poly.pdbx_strand_id
1 'polypeptide(L)'
;MDTTTVSISTLKVNPSKIISLAVDYPVAIENRNKITAYIIGKDLYEKLVSYLEDLIDKKAVEETDFEKGEDFEKVAQKLNL
;
A
#
# COMPACT_ATOMS: atom_id res chain seq x y z
N MET A 1 2.35 -1.91 -19.00
CA MET A 1 2.69 -2.34 -17.62
C MET A 1 2.96 -3.82 -17.71
N ASP A 2 4.22 -4.21 -17.77
CA ASP A 2 4.59 -5.61 -18.00
C ASP A 2 4.68 -6.30 -16.63
N THR A 3 3.53 -6.76 -16.13
CA THR A 3 3.50 -7.62 -14.94
C THR A 3 4.10 -8.98 -15.29
N THR A 4 5.28 -9.28 -14.75
CA THR A 4 5.89 -10.61 -14.90
C THR A 4 4.97 -11.62 -14.23
N THR A 5 4.50 -12.62 -14.98
CA THR A 5 3.63 -13.69 -14.45
C THR A 5 4.45 -14.96 -14.25
N VAL A 6 4.29 -15.60 -13.10
CA VAL A 6 5.04 -16.80 -12.70
C VAL A 6 4.08 -17.83 -12.10
N SER A 7 4.27 -19.10 -12.45
CA SER A 7 3.45 -20.18 -11.87
C SER A 7 3.72 -20.40 -10.38
N ILE A 8 2.70 -20.83 -9.65
CA ILE A 8 2.83 -21.22 -8.24
C ILE A 8 3.86 -22.35 -8.05
N SER A 9 4.03 -23.22 -9.05
CA SER A 9 5.04 -24.28 -9.04
C SER A 9 6.45 -23.70 -9.11
N THR A 10 6.68 -22.71 -9.96
CA THR A 10 7.98 -22.01 -10.08
C THR A 10 8.30 -21.25 -8.79
N LEU A 11 7.31 -20.59 -8.18
CA LEU A 11 7.48 -19.91 -6.89
C LEU A 11 7.94 -20.89 -5.79
N LYS A 12 7.33 -22.07 -5.72
CA LYS A 12 7.69 -23.11 -4.75
C LYS A 12 9.10 -23.64 -4.95
N VAL A 13 9.55 -23.75 -6.20
CA VAL A 13 10.89 -24.26 -6.53
C VAL A 13 11.99 -23.26 -6.18
N ASN A 14 11.76 -21.96 -6.43
CA ASN A 14 12.78 -20.93 -6.18
C ASN A 14 12.16 -19.63 -5.66
N PRO A 15 11.76 -19.58 -4.38
CA PRO A 15 11.09 -18.39 -3.82
C PRO A 15 11.98 -17.15 -3.83
N SER A 16 13.27 -17.30 -3.52
CA SER A 16 14.22 -16.18 -3.48
C SER A 16 14.35 -15.47 -4.83
N LYS A 17 14.45 -16.23 -5.94
CA LYS A 17 14.50 -15.63 -7.28
C LYS A 17 13.23 -14.84 -7.60
N ILE A 18 12.06 -15.35 -7.24
CA ILE A 18 10.80 -14.66 -7.52
C ILE A 18 10.66 -13.39 -6.66
N ILE A 19 11.11 -13.42 -5.41
CA ILE A 19 11.15 -12.23 -4.55
C ILE A 19 12.08 -11.16 -5.16
N SER A 20 13.25 -11.54 -5.68
CA SER A 20 14.16 -10.60 -6.34
C SER A 20 13.60 -10.00 -7.64
N LEU A 21 12.68 -10.68 -8.33
CA LEU A 21 11.98 -10.11 -9.49
C LEU A 21 10.94 -9.06 -9.09
N ALA A 22 10.48 -9.08 -7.84
CA ALA A 22 9.41 -8.22 -7.34
C ALA A 22 9.89 -6.88 -6.76
N VAL A 23 11.17 -6.53 -6.95
CA VAL A 23 11.79 -5.34 -6.33
C VAL A 23 11.15 -4.05 -6.86
N ASP A 24 11.11 -3.89 -8.18
CA ASP A 24 10.61 -2.65 -8.81
C ASP A 24 9.15 -2.75 -9.28
N TYR A 25 8.67 -3.96 -9.59
CA TYR A 25 7.32 -4.21 -10.10
C TYR A 25 6.70 -5.46 -9.46
N PRO A 26 5.37 -5.50 -9.24
CA PRO A 26 4.71 -6.68 -8.72
C PRO A 26 4.84 -7.88 -9.68
N VAL A 27 5.06 -9.06 -9.11
CA VAL A 27 5.06 -10.33 -9.85
C VAL A 27 3.73 -11.04 -9.65
N ALA A 28 3.01 -11.30 -10.73
CA ALA A 28 1.74 -12.01 -10.68
C ALA A 28 1.97 -13.52 -10.52
N ILE A 29 1.27 -14.15 -9.59
CA ILE A 29 1.37 -15.60 -9.34
C ILE A 29 0.15 -16.32 -9.88
N GLU A 30 0.35 -17.18 -10.87
CA GLU A 30 -0.71 -17.97 -11.47
C GLU A 30 -0.82 -19.39 -10.89
N ASN A 31 -2.05 -19.88 -10.75
CA ASN A 31 -2.36 -21.26 -10.43
C ASN A 31 -3.52 -21.72 -11.32
N ARG A 32 -3.32 -22.82 -12.08
CA ARG A 32 -4.30 -23.32 -13.06
C ARG A 32 -4.78 -22.21 -14.02
N ASN A 33 -3.83 -21.45 -14.58
CA ASN A 33 -4.06 -20.35 -15.53
C ASN A 33 -4.90 -19.19 -14.97
N LYS A 34 -4.93 -19.01 -13.65
CA LYS A 34 -5.58 -17.87 -12.99
C LYS A 34 -4.60 -17.17 -12.06
N ILE A 35 -4.53 -15.84 -12.12
CA ILE A 35 -3.77 -15.06 -11.14
C ILE A 35 -4.44 -15.22 -9.78
N THR A 36 -3.65 -15.65 -8.79
CA THR A 36 -4.11 -15.94 -7.42
C THR A 36 -3.46 -15.04 -6.38
N ALA A 37 -2.31 -14.43 -6.69
CA ALA A 37 -1.62 -13.52 -5.81
C ALA A 37 -0.70 -12.58 -6.60
N TYR A 38 -0.24 -11.52 -5.95
CA TYR A 38 0.89 -10.72 -6.39
C TYR A 38 1.97 -10.74 -5.30
N ILE A 39 3.22 -10.89 -5.70
CA ILE A 39 4.36 -10.66 -4.82
C ILE A 39 4.84 -9.23 -5.06
N ILE A 40 4.98 -8.47 -3.98
CA ILE A 40 5.42 -7.08 -3.99
C ILE A 40 6.65 -7.01 -3.09
N GLY A 41 7.73 -6.42 -3.58
CA GLY A 41 8.92 -6.15 -2.78
C GLY A 41 8.60 -5.18 -1.63
N LYS A 42 9.39 -5.25 -0.54
CA LYS A 42 9.20 -4.44 0.67
C LYS A 42 9.08 -2.94 0.35
N ASP A 43 10.09 -2.38 -0.30
CA ASP A 43 10.15 -0.93 -0.53
C ASP A 43 9.04 -0.44 -1.45
N LEU A 44 8.64 -1.27 -2.43
CA LEU A 44 7.50 -0.97 -3.29
C LEU A 44 6.19 -1.00 -2.51
N TYR A 45 5.99 -2.01 -1.64
CA TYR A 45 4.83 -2.10 -0.77
C TYR A 45 4.73 -0.88 0.16
N GLU A 46 5.82 -0.52 0.84
CA GLU A 46 5.87 0.64 1.75
C GLU A 46 5.54 1.95 1.01
N LYS A 47 6.07 2.14 -0.20
CA LYS A 47 5.74 3.31 -1.05
C LYS A 47 4.27 3.35 -1.44
N LEU A 48 3.67 2.20 -1.79
CA LEU A 48 2.25 2.12 -2.12
C LEU A 48 1.37 2.49 -0.91
N VAL A 49 1.72 1.97 0.28
CA VAL A 49 0.99 2.28 1.52
C VAL A 49 1.09 3.77 1.83
N SER A 50 2.30 4.34 1.84
CA SER A 50 2.51 5.78 2.09
C SER A 50 1.72 6.65 1.11
N TYR A 51 1.70 6.31 -0.18
CA TYR A 51 0.93 7.07 -1.15
C TYR A 51 -0.59 6.96 -0.93
N LEU A 52 -1.08 5.79 -0.50
CA LEU A 52 -2.49 5.61 -0.16
C LEU A 52 -2.89 6.42 1.08
N GLU A 53 -2.03 6.46 2.10
CA GLU A 53 -2.22 7.29 3.29
C GLU A 53 -2.32 8.77 2.92
N ASP A 54 -1.36 9.28 2.13
CA ASP A 54 -1.37 10.67 1.65
C ASP A 54 -2.65 11.01 0.87
N LEU A 55 -3.17 10.08 0.07
CA LEU A 55 -4.41 10.26 -0.67
C LEU A 55 -5.63 10.32 0.24
N ILE A 56 -5.67 9.47 1.28
CA ILE A 56 -6.76 9.46 2.26
C ILE A 56 -6.74 10.75 3.07
N ASP A 57 -5.58 11.19 3.52
CA ASP A 57 -5.41 12.43 4.29
C ASP A 57 -5.80 13.66 3.46
N LYS A 58 -5.34 13.71 2.21
CA LYS A 58 -5.74 14.77 1.28
C LYS A 58 -7.26 14.82 1.11
N LYS A 59 -7.90 13.66 0.91
CA LYS A 59 -9.34 13.58 0.77
C LYS A 59 -10.05 14.04 2.06
N ALA A 60 -9.56 13.65 3.22
CA ALA A 60 -10.11 14.09 4.50
C ALA A 60 -10.06 15.62 4.65
N VAL A 61 -8.94 16.25 4.27
CA VAL A 61 -8.80 17.71 4.27
C VAL A 61 -9.77 18.36 3.29
N GLU A 62 -9.93 17.82 2.09
CA GLU A 62 -10.87 18.34 1.08
C GLU A 62 -12.34 18.23 1.52
N GLU A 63 -12.71 17.18 2.25
CA GLU A 63 -14.07 16.94 2.75
C GLU A 63 -14.36 17.64 4.09
N THR A 64 -13.33 18.15 4.78
CA THR A 64 -13.49 18.79 6.09
C THR A 64 -14.01 20.21 5.96
N ASP A 65 -15.12 20.48 6.65
CA ASP A 65 -15.62 21.84 6.86
C ASP A 65 -14.88 22.51 8.03
N PHE A 66 -13.85 23.28 7.70
CA PHE A 66 -13.01 23.97 8.67
C PHE A 66 -13.72 25.09 9.44
N GLU A 67 -14.91 25.54 9.01
CA GLU A 67 -15.70 26.52 9.80
C GLU A 67 -16.24 25.91 11.10
N LYS A 68 -16.36 24.58 11.16
CA LYS A 68 -16.73 23.84 12.38
C LYS A 68 -15.56 23.55 13.31
N GLY A 69 -14.35 24.01 12.98
CA GLY A 69 -13.16 23.80 13.81
C GLY A 69 -13.27 24.51 15.16
N GLU A 70 -12.82 23.85 16.23
CA GLU A 70 -12.59 24.51 17.52
C GLU A 70 -11.13 24.97 17.65
N ASP A 71 -10.91 26.08 18.35
CA ASP A 71 -9.58 26.58 18.66
C ASP A 71 -8.79 25.57 19.52
N PHE A 72 -7.55 25.30 19.12
CA PHE A 72 -6.71 24.28 19.76
C PHE A 72 -6.45 24.58 21.24
N GLU A 73 -6.20 25.84 21.62
CA GLU A 73 -5.93 26.21 23.01
C GLU A 73 -7.16 25.97 23.89
N LYS A 74 -8.36 26.22 23.35
CA LYS A 74 -9.62 25.92 24.05
C LYS A 74 -9.83 24.43 24.24
N VAL A 75 -9.49 23.61 23.26
CA VAL A 75 -9.60 22.14 23.36
C VAL A 75 -8.58 21.59 24.35
N ALA A 76 -7.33 22.06 24.31
CA ALA A 76 -6.28 21.65 25.24
C ALA A 76 -6.67 21.94 26.71
N GLN A 77 -7.19 23.15 26.97
CA GLN A 77 -7.72 23.52 28.30
C GLN A 77 -8.86 22.60 28.76
N LYS A 78 -9.80 22.22 27.86
CA LYS A 78 -10.88 21.27 28.19
C LYS A 78 -10.37 19.88 28.54
N LEU A 79 -9.25 19.46 27.92
CA LEU A 79 -8.65 18.14 28.09
C LEU A 79 -7.62 18.08 29.24
N ASN A 80 -7.35 19.19 29.93
CA ASN A 80 -6.28 19.33 30.92
C ASN A 80 -4.90 18.91 30.40
N LEU A 81 -4.61 19.25 29.13
CA LEU A 81 -3.30 19.09 28.50
C LEU A 81 -2.52 20.41 28.53
#